data_AF-A0A4R7FDA4-F1
#
_entry.id   AF-A0A4R7FDA4-F1
#
_cell.length_a   1.000
_cell.length_b   1.000
_cell.length_c   1.000
_cell.angle_alpha   90.00
_cell.angle_beta   90.00
_cell.angle_gamma   90.00
#
_symmetry.space_group_name_H-M   'P 1'
#
loop_
_entity.id
_entity.type
_entity.pdbx_description
1 polymer ?
#
loop_
_entity_poly.entity_id
_entity_poly.type
_entity_poly.pdbx_seq_one_letter_code
_entity_poly.pdbx_strand_id
1 'polypeptide(L)' 'MGTKAESPDVDVTASTDEAPARAFAPGASVVLLAPRKLRGTVGVVRRRLAEGWEVEVRTALGTPMHLTLPERDLHLR' A
#
# COMPACT_ATOMS: atom_id res chain seq x y z
N MET A 1 46.18 3.18 -24.47
CA MET A 1 46.04 4.01 -23.26
C MET A 1 44.75 4.81 -23.43
N GLY A 2 43.69 4.75 -22.62
CA GLY A 2 43.43 4.14 -21.33
C GLY A 2 42.38 4.99 -20.63
N THR A 3 41.20 4.40 -20.33
CA THR A 3 40.09 4.90 -19.48
C THR A 3 39.28 6.07 -20.07
N LYS A 4 37.95 6.17 -19.90
CA LYS A 4 37.26 6.12 -18.60
C LYS A 4 35.72 6.12 -18.77
N ALA A 5 35.09 5.22 -18.00
CA ALA A 5 33.77 5.22 -17.34
C ALA A 5 32.59 5.95 -18.03
N GLU A 6 31.50 5.27 -18.38
CA GLU A 6 30.53 4.63 -17.46
C GLU A 6 29.82 5.65 -16.56
N SER A 7 28.55 5.93 -16.90
CA SER A 7 27.37 5.99 -16.02
C SER A 7 26.35 6.99 -16.58
N PRO A 8 25.13 6.57 -16.96
CA PRO A 8 24.04 7.52 -17.07
C PRO A 8 23.79 8.11 -15.68
N ASP A 9 23.83 9.44 -15.59
CA ASP A 9 23.40 10.20 -14.42
C ASP A 9 21.89 10.00 -14.26
N VAL A 10 21.53 8.88 -13.63
CA VAL A 10 20.21 8.68 -13.05
C VAL A 10 20.23 9.40 -11.73
N ASP A 11 19.85 10.68 -11.75
CA ASP A 11 19.50 11.44 -10.56
C ASP A 11 18.23 10.81 -9.95
N VAL A 12 18.44 9.70 -9.25
CA VAL A 12 17.50 9.08 -8.33
C VAL A 12 17.74 9.76 -7.00
N THR A 13 17.20 10.96 -6.79
CA THR A 13 16.96 11.47 -5.44
C THR A 13 15.80 12.46 -5.42
N ALA A 14 14.59 11.92 -5.40
CA ALA A 14 13.55 12.45 -4.55
C ALA A 14 12.82 11.27 -3.91
N SER A 15 13.56 10.51 -3.10
CA SER A 15 12.99 9.78 -1.97
C SER A 15 12.42 10.82 -1.02
N THR A 16 11.27 11.38 -1.38
CA THR A 16 10.40 12.08 -0.44
C THR A 16 10.00 11.03 0.58
N ASP A 17 10.74 11.07 1.68
CA ASP A 17 10.31 10.72 3.02
C ASP A 17 8.93 11.36 3.28
N GLU A 18 7.90 10.70 2.77
CA GLU A 18 6.49 10.98 3.03
C GLU A 18 5.90 9.71 3.66
N ALA A 19 6.57 9.23 4.72
CA ALA A 19 5.94 8.35 5.69
C ALA A 19 4.79 9.14 6.35
N PRO A 20 3.54 8.64 6.51
CA PRO A 20 2.99 7.30 6.32
C PRO A 20 1.87 7.18 5.24
N ALA A 21 1.44 8.27 4.62
CA ALA A 21 0.33 8.26 3.64
C ALA A 21 0.72 7.64 2.28
N ARG A 22 2.02 7.68 1.91
CA ARG A 22 2.52 6.99 0.71
C ARG A 22 2.54 5.48 0.86
N ALA A 23 2.62 4.97 2.08
CA ALA A 23 2.75 3.54 2.27
C ALA A 23 1.44 2.81 1.94
N PHE A 24 0.29 3.46 2.18
CA PHE A 24 -1.02 3.03 1.68
C PHE A 24 -1.24 3.47 0.23
N ALA A 25 -0.34 3.10 -0.70
CA ALA A 25 -0.54 3.39 -2.11
C ALA A 25 -1.66 2.52 -2.71
N PRO A 26 -2.44 2.98 -3.72
CA PRO A 26 -3.32 2.10 -4.48
C PRO A 26 -2.51 0.96 -5.12
N GLY A 27 -2.93 -0.28 -4.88
CA GLY A 27 -2.21 -1.51 -5.21
C GLY A 27 -1.38 -2.07 -4.05
N ALA A 28 -1.18 -1.34 -2.97
CA ALA A 28 -0.44 -1.82 -1.79
C ALA A 28 -1.22 -2.92 -1.07
N SER A 29 -0.48 -3.93 -0.60
CA SER A 29 -1.04 -4.99 0.23
C SER A 29 -1.02 -4.57 1.69
N VAL A 30 -2.17 -4.68 2.35
CA VAL A 30 -2.39 -4.25 3.74
C VAL A 30 -3.03 -5.36 4.53
N VAL A 31 -2.64 -5.51 5.79
CA VAL A 31 -3.30 -6.38 6.75
C VAL A 31 -4.39 -5.58 7.45
N LEU A 32 -5.62 -6.08 7.40
CA LEU A 32 -6.72 -5.48 8.12
C LEU A 32 -6.58 -5.75 9.61
N LEU A 33 -6.69 -4.71 10.42
CA LEU A 33 -6.77 -4.81 11.88
C LEU A 33 -8.24 -4.84 12.35
N ALA A 34 -9.16 -4.30 11.54
CA ALA A 34 -10.58 -4.30 11.77
C ALA A 34 -11.38 -4.45 10.44
N PRO A 35 -12.67 -4.81 10.50
CA PRO A 35 -13.41 -5.29 11.68
C PRO A 35 -12.88 -6.65 12.18
N ARG A 36 -13.22 -7.04 13.43
CA ARG A 36 -12.70 -8.24 14.12
C ARG A 36 -12.83 -9.55 13.31
N LYS A 37 -13.83 -9.65 12.43
CA LYS A 37 -14.07 -10.79 11.52
C LYS A 37 -13.03 -10.91 10.39
N LEU A 38 -12.34 -9.81 10.07
CA LEU A 38 -11.36 -9.69 8.99
C LEU A 38 -9.97 -9.32 9.52
N ARG A 39 -9.81 -9.30 10.84
CA ARG A 39 -8.53 -8.99 11.47
C ARG A 39 -7.49 -10.06 11.09
N GLY A 40 -6.36 -9.63 10.53
CA GLY A 40 -5.33 -10.50 9.98
C GLY A 40 -5.56 -10.89 8.52
N THR A 41 -6.68 -10.51 7.90
CA THR A 41 -6.90 -10.70 6.46
C THR A 41 -6.05 -9.71 5.67
N VAL A 42 -5.48 -10.17 4.56
CA VAL A 42 -4.76 -9.30 3.64
C VAL A 42 -5.74 -8.75 2.61
N GLY A 43 -5.73 -7.43 2.46
CA GLY A 43 -6.42 -6.69 1.41
C GLY A 43 -5.47 -5.90 0.54
N VAL A 44 -6.01 -5.38 -0.56
CA VAL A 44 -5.30 -4.52 -1.49
C VAL A 44 -5.96 -3.15 -1.48
N VAL A 45 -5.19 -2.11 -1.21
CA VAL A 45 -5.69 -0.73 -1.26
C VAL A 45 -6.10 -0.42 -2.70
N ARG A 46 -7.32 0.05 -2.90
CA ARG A 46 -7.85 0.46 -4.20
C ARG A 46 -7.65 1.95 -4.42
N ARG A 47 -8.01 2.76 -3.42
CA ARG A 47 -7.92 4.23 -3.47
C ARG A 47 -8.11 4.85 -2.09
N ARG A 48 -7.72 6.11 -1.96
CA ARG A 48 -8.04 6.95 -0.80
C ARG A 48 -9.44 7.54 -0.95
N LEU A 49 -10.21 7.50 0.13
CA LEU A 49 -11.52 8.14 0.27
C LEU A 49 -11.44 9.25 1.33
N ALA A 50 -12.45 10.13 1.38
CA ALA A 50 -12.48 11.20 2.38
C ALA A 50 -12.47 10.68 3.82
N GLU A 51 -13.09 9.52 4.07
CA GLU A 51 -13.24 8.92 5.39
C GLU A 51 -12.17 7.84 5.71
N GLY A 52 -11.27 7.55 4.76
CA GLY A 52 -10.27 6.48 4.94
C GLY A 52 -9.74 5.93 3.62
N TRP A 53 -9.59 4.61 3.57
CA TRP A 53 -9.04 3.87 2.42
C TRP A 53 -10.00 2.79 1.99
N GLU A 54 -10.25 2.71 0.69
CA GLU A 54 -10.98 1.60 0.10
C GLU A 54 -10.02 0.43 -0.10
N VAL A 55 -10.31 -0.70 0.51
CA VAL A 55 -9.50 -1.91 0.47
C VAL A 55 -10.32 -3.06 -0.06
N GLU A 56 -9.80 -3.76 -1.06
CA GLU A 56 -10.36 -5.00 -1.54
C GLU A 56 -9.76 -6.19 -0.80
N VAL A 57 -10.59 -6.94 -0.09
CA VAL A 57 -10.20 -8.22 0.52
C VAL A 57 -10.79 -9.37 -0.26
N ARG A 58 -10.03 -10.46 -0.40
CA ARG A 58 -10.61 -11.73 -0.84
C ARG A 58 -11.11 -12.48 0.37
N THR A 59 -12.42 -12.69 0.41
CA THR A 59 -13.04 -13.53 1.44
C THR A 59 -12.65 -15.00 1.22
N ALA A 60 -12.82 -15.84 2.25
CA ALA A 60 -12.58 -17.29 2.15
C ALA A 60 -13.44 -17.97 1.06
N LEU A 61 -14.54 -17.34 0.66
CA LEU A 61 -15.42 -17.78 -0.42
C LEU A 61 -14.91 -17.39 -1.82
N GLY A 62 -13.76 -16.73 -1.91
CA GLY A 62 -13.18 -16.25 -3.17
C GLY A 62 -13.83 -14.98 -3.71
N THR A 63 -14.89 -14.48 -3.07
CA THR A 63 -15.57 -13.24 -3.47
C THR A 63 -14.75 -12.02 -3.05
N PRO A 64 -14.45 -11.08 -3.96
CA PRO A 64 -13.84 -9.81 -3.60
C PRO A 64 -14.86 -8.98 -2.83
N MET A 65 -14.44 -8.45 -1.68
CA MET A 65 -15.24 -7.58 -0.84
C MET A 65 -14.51 -6.25 -0.70
N HIS A 66 -15.20 -5.15 -0.95
CA HIS A 66 -14.67 -3.79 -0.79
C HIS A 66 -15.07 -3.24 0.57
N LEU A 67 -14.08 -2.72 1.29
CA LEU A 67 -14.24 -2.18 2.63
C LEU A 67 -13.61 -0.81 2.68
N THR A 68 -14.34 0.15 3.23
CA THR A 68 -13.78 1.45 3.58
C THR A 68 -13.32 1.38 5.03
N LEU A 69 -12.01 1.51 5.25
CA LEU A 69 -11.41 1.43 6.57
C LEU A 69 -10.52 2.66 6.79
N PRO A 70 -10.56 3.28 7.98
CA PRO A 70 -9.61 4.34 8.29
C PRO A 70 -8.20 3.75 8.40
N GLU A 71 -7.19 4.57 8.18
CA GLU A 71 -5.78 4.16 8.20
C GLU A 71 -5.38 3.42 9.49
N ARG A 72 -5.94 3.82 10.64
CA ARG A 72 -5.72 3.19 11.95
C ARG A 72 -6.11 1.69 12.00
N ASP A 73 -7.00 1.27 11.11
CA ASP A 73 -7.49 -0.11 11.02
C ASP A 73 -6.76 -0.92 9.94
N LEU A 74 -5.71 -0.35 9.35
CA LEU A 74 -4.87 -0.97 8.33
C LEU A 74 -3.43 -1.03 8.82
N HIS A 75 -2.74 -2.10 8.46
CA HIS A 75 -1.32 -2.27 8.73
C HIS A 75 -0.59 -2.63 7.44
N LEU A 76 0.57 -2.04 7.21
CA LEU A 76 1.38 -2.35 6.05
C LEU A 76 2.10 -3.67 6.27
N ARG A 77 2.13 -4.50 5.24
CA ARG A 77 2.84 -5.77 5.28
C ARG A 77 4.29 -5.62 4.82
#